data_AF-A0A7S1FAP8-F1
#
_entry.id   AF-A0A7S1FAP8-F1
#
_cell.length_a   1.000
_cell.length_b   1.000
_cell.length_c   1.000
_cell.angle_alpha   90.00
_cell.angle_beta   90.00
_cell.angle_gamma   90.00
#
_symmetry.space_group_name_H-M   'P 1'
#
loop_
_entity.id
_entity.type
_entity.pdbx_description
1 polymer ?
#
loop_
_entity_poly.entity_id
_entity_poly.type
_entity_poly.pdbx_seq_one_letter_code
_entity_poly.pdbx_strand_id
1 'polypeptide(L)'
;VKAEEFLGDAAKWFAEQGEGVPKKHKGKSLSEVTGHCVEYRVAGHSGVMELTTPSRVLPVASLTAFVDQWLDKHSEAKIDYVHGLEVIDKHIASTPDTVGLILPAMPKDDLFKTVVLDGVLPRKTFSMGEADEKRFYFEAKNIRA
;
A
#
# COMPACT_ATOMS: atom_id res chain seq x y z
N VAL A 1 -14.09 7.86 -6.65
CA VAL A 1 -14.76 6.96 -5.70
C VAL A 1 -14.66 7.60 -4.35
N LYS A 2 -15.77 7.66 -3.61
CA LYS A 2 -15.79 8.39 -2.35
C LYS A 2 -14.87 7.71 -1.35
N ALA A 3 -13.95 8.49 -0.79
CA ALA A 3 -13.01 8.01 0.22
C ALA A 3 -13.70 7.34 1.42
N GLU A 4 -14.88 7.83 1.79
CA GLU A 4 -15.68 7.29 2.90
C GLU A 4 -16.23 5.89 2.59
N GLU A 5 -16.59 5.63 1.34
CA GLU A 5 -17.07 4.33 0.88
C GLU A 5 -15.94 3.30 0.94
N PHE A 6 -14.78 3.64 0.36
CA PHE A 6 -13.58 2.80 0.43
C PHE A 6 -13.18 2.44 1.87
N LEU A 7 -13.14 3.43 2.77
CA LEU A 7 -12.81 3.21 4.18
C LEU A 7 -13.89 2.44 4.95
N GLY A 8 -15.15 2.49 4.49
CA GLY A 8 -16.26 1.72 5.04
C GLY A 8 -16.23 0.26 4.59
N ASP A 9 -15.98 0.02 3.30
CA ASP A 9 -15.82 -1.32 2.73
C ASP A 9 -14.58 -2.01 3.28
N ALA A 10 -13.47 -1.28 3.46
CA ALA A 10 -12.28 -1.81 4.10
C ALA A 10 -12.60 -2.35 5.51
N ALA A 11 -13.32 -1.56 6.31
CA ALA A 11 -13.68 -1.96 7.67
C ALA A 11 -14.60 -3.20 7.70
N LYS A 12 -15.55 -3.31 6.75
CA LYS A 12 -16.39 -4.50 6.61
C LYS A 12 -15.58 -5.71 6.19
N TRP A 13 -14.75 -5.57 5.17
CA TRP A 13 -13.95 -6.66 4.62
C TRP A 13 -13.00 -7.24 5.67
N PHE A 14 -12.25 -6.40 6.39
CA PHE A 14 -11.35 -6.87 7.45
C PHE A 14 -12.10 -7.54 8.61
N ALA A 15 -13.32 -7.08 8.92
CA ALA A 15 -14.17 -7.77 9.90
C ALA A 15 -14.65 -9.14 9.39
N GLU A 16 -15.04 -9.25 8.11
CA GLU A 16 -15.47 -10.51 7.48
C GLU A 16 -14.32 -11.53 7.35
N GLN A 17 -13.09 -11.06 7.10
CA GLN A 17 -11.89 -11.90 7.05
C GLN A 17 -11.41 -12.34 8.45
N GLY A 18 -12.04 -11.87 9.53
CA GLY A 18 -11.61 -12.16 10.89
C GLY A 18 -10.33 -11.43 11.32
N GLU A 19 -9.86 -10.45 10.54
CA GLU A 19 -8.69 -9.61 10.86
C GLU A 19 -9.04 -8.44 11.82
N GLY A 20 -10.33 -8.33 12.18
CA GLY A 20 -10.87 -7.31 13.07
C GLY A 20 -11.12 -5.97 12.39
N VAL A 21 -11.90 -5.11 13.02
CA VAL A 21 -12.15 -3.76 12.49
C VAL A 21 -10.89 -2.91 12.69
N PRO A 22 -10.30 -2.35 11.62
CA PRO A 22 -9.10 -1.56 11.74
C PRO A 22 -9.34 -0.31 12.59
N LYS A 23 -8.42 -0.03 13.53
CA LYS A 23 -8.48 1.16 14.39
C LYS A 23 -7.94 2.37 13.62
N LYS A 24 -8.72 3.45 13.58
CA LYS A 24 -8.34 4.71 12.93
C LYS A 24 -7.75 5.67 13.97
N HIS A 25 -6.47 6.00 13.85
CA HIS A 25 -5.79 7.00 14.65
C HIS A 25 -5.68 8.31 13.83
N LYS A 26 -6.41 9.35 14.24
CA LYS A 26 -6.30 10.67 13.61
C LYS A 26 -5.04 11.38 14.11
N GLY A 27 -4.25 11.94 13.19
CA GLY A 27 -3.09 12.78 13.51
C GLY A 27 -1.86 12.06 14.08
N LYS A 28 -1.82 10.72 14.02
CA LYS A 28 -0.60 9.95 14.33
C LYS A 28 0.17 9.64 13.05
N SER A 29 1.48 9.55 13.15
CA SER A 29 2.37 9.07 12.10
C SER A 29 2.56 7.55 12.17
N LEU A 30 2.95 6.93 11.06
CA LEU A 30 3.28 5.50 10.97
C LEU A 30 4.31 5.05 12.02
N SER A 31 5.21 5.94 12.46
CA SER A 31 6.22 5.66 13.48
C SER A 31 5.67 5.53 14.90
N GLU A 32 4.44 6.00 15.15
CA GLU A 32 3.82 6.03 16.49
C GLU A 32 2.90 4.84 16.75
N VAL A 33 2.61 4.05 15.71
CA VAL A 33 1.69 2.91 15.79
C VAL A 33 2.50 1.64 15.54
N THR A 34 2.63 0.82 16.59
CA THR A 34 3.32 -0.46 16.52
C THR A 34 2.39 -1.54 15.93
N GLY A 35 2.89 -2.30 14.96
CA GLY A 35 2.16 -3.39 14.31
C GLY A 35 1.84 -3.13 12.84
N HIS A 36 0.77 -3.73 12.34
CA HIS A 36 0.36 -3.62 10.94
C HIS A 36 -0.43 -2.34 10.72
N CYS A 37 0.27 -1.25 10.44
CA CYS A 37 -0.33 0.06 10.22
C CYS A 37 -0.19 0.52 8.76
N VAL A 38 -1.15 1.31 8.29
CA VAL A 38 -1.17 1.94 6.97
C VAL A 38 -1.70 3.36 7.14
N GLU A 39 -0.97 4.37 6.67
CA GLU A 39 -1.45 5.74 6.66
C GLU A 39 -2.37 5.93 5.45
N TYR A 40 -3.50 6.58 5.67
CA TYR A 40 -4.41 6.97 4.60
C TYR A 40 -4.54 8.49 4.56
N ARG A 41 -4.60 9.04 3.35
CA ARG A 41 -4.82 10.46 3.09
C ARG A 41 -5.97 10.61 2.11
N VAL A 42 -6.89 11.50 2.45
CA VAL A 42 -8.07 11.83 1.67
C VAL A 42 -8.27 13.34 1.71
N ALA A 43 -9.08 13.90 0.82
CA ALA A 43 -9.28 15.35 0.79
C ALA A 43 -9.76 15.87 2.15
N GLY A 44 -8.93 16.70 2.80
CA GLY A 44 -9.22 17.31 4.10
C GLY A 44 -8.95 16.46 5.35
N HIS A 45 -8.63 15.16 5.20
CA HIS A 45 -8.38 14.28 6.34
C HIS A 45 -7.22 13.29 6.10
N SER A 46 -6.41 13.09 7.12
CA SER A 46 -5.39 12.05 7.16
C SER A 46 -5.44 11.29 8.48
N GLY A 47 -4.98 10.05 8.47
CA GLY A 47 -4.89 9.23 9.66
C GLY A 47 -4.14 7.93 9.41
N VAL A 48 -3.88 7.19 10.48
CA VAL A 48 -3.26 5.87 10.42
C VAL A 48 -4.31 4.83 10.75
N MET A 49 -4.37 3.81 9.91
CA MET A 49 -5.21 2.64 10.06
C MET A 49 -4.36 1.49 10.61
N GLU A 50 -4.71 0.99 11.80
CA GLU A 50 -4.04 -0.11 12.47
C GLU A 50 -4.88 -1.39 12.34
N LEU A 51 -4.30 -2.45 11.80
CA LEU A 51 -4.90 -3.78 11.74
C LEU A 51 -4.64 -4.50 13.08
N THR A 52 -5.70 -4.81 13.82
CA THR A 52 -5.62 -5.38 15.17
C THR A 52 -5.27 -6.86 15.18
N THR A 53 -5.61 -7.59 14.13
CA THR A 53 -5.38 -9.05 14.05
C THR A 53 -4.89 -9.40 12.65
N PRO A 54 -3.63 -9.05 12.30
CA PRO A 54 -3.11 -9.29 10.96
C PRO A 54 -3.01 -10.80 10.70
N SER A 55 -3.64 -11.25 9.61
CA SER A 55 -3.54 -12.65 9.15
C SER A 55 -2.25 -12.93 8.34
N ARG A 56 -1.62 -11.86 7.83
CA ARG A 56 -0.44 -11.91 6.97
C ARG A 56 0.77 -11.30 7.64
N VAL A 57 1.96 -11.62 7.13
CA VAL A 57 3.26 -11.15 7.65
C VAL A 57 3.47 -9.66 7.39
N LEU A 58 2.90 -9.12 6.30
CA LEU A 58 3.04 -7.70 5.96
C LEU A 58 1.70 -6.96 5.87
N PRO A 59 1.63 -5.69 6.31
CA PRO A 59 0.44 -4.86 6.16
C PRO A 59 0.08 -4.62 4.67
N VAL A 60 1.09 -4.55 3.79
CA VAL A 60 0.87 -4.41 2.34
C VAL A 60 0.12 -5.60 1.75
N ALA A 61 0.35 -6.82 2.25
CA ALA A 61 -0.28 -8.02 1.70
C ALA A 61 -1.78 -8.06 2.04
N SER A 62 -2.15 -7.73 3.29
CA SER A 62 -3.56 -7.64 3.70
C SER A 62 -4.28 -6.51 2.97
N LEU A 63 -3.62 -5.36 2.80
CA LEU A 63 -4.20 -4.24 2.05
C LEU A 63 -4.38 -4.57 0.56
N THR A 64 -3.40 -5.23 -0.06
CA THR A 64 -3.47 -5.60 -1.48
C THR A 64 -4.61 -6.58 -1.72
N ALA A 65 -4.78 -7.59 -0.85
CA ALA A 65 -5.88 -8.55 -0.95
C ALA A 65 -7.26 -7.86 -0.91
N PHE A 66 -7.43 -6.89 -0.01
CA PHE A 66 -8.65 -6.07 0.04
C PHE A 66 -8.83 -5.25 -1.25
N VAL A 67 -7.79 -4.53 -1.67
CA VAL A 67 -7.86 -3.62 -2.82
C VAL A 67 -8.13 -4.36 -4.13
N ASP A 68 -7.48 -5.51 -4.38
CA ASP A 68 -7.76 -6.35 -5.56
C ASP A 68 -9.25 -6.75 -5.60
N GLN A 69 -9.81 -7.22 -4.47
CA GLN A 69 -11.22 -7.61 -4.43
C GLN A 69 -12.18 -6.41 -4.55
N TRP A 70 -11.79 -5.26 -4.02
CA TRP A 70 -12.60 -4.04 -4.10
C TRP A 70 -12.59 -3.46 -5.51
N LEU A 71 -11.46 -3.53 -6.23
CA LEU A 71 -11.33 -3.15 -7.64
C LEU A 71 -12.16 -4.05 -8.57
N ASP A 72 -12.27 -5.34 -8.27
CA ASP A 72 -13.13 -6.27 -9.03
C ASP A 72 -14.61 -5.85 -8.96
N LYS A 73 -15.04 -5.33 -7.80
CA LYS A 73 -16.40 -4.80 -7.59
C LYS A 73 -16.61 -3.39 -8.13
N HIS A 74 -15.53 -2.62 -8.33
CA HIS A 74 -15.57 -1.22 -8.77
C HIS A 74 -14.67 -1.02 -9.99
N SER A 75 -15.15 -1.46 -11.15
CA SER A 75 -14.43 -1.34 -12.44
C SER A 75 -14.11 0.10 -12.86
N GLU A 76 -14.77 1.08 -12.25
CA GLU A 76 -14.54 2.51 -12.46
C GLU A 76 -13.31 3.04 -11.70
N ALA A 77 -12.86 2.30 -10.68
CA ALA A 77 -11.70 2.64 -9.87
C ALA A 77 -10.41 2.15 -10.52
N LYS A 78 -9.34 2.92 -10.36
CA LYS A 78 -8.00 2.57 -10.82
C LYS A 78 -7.02 2.70 -9.67
N ILE A 79 -6.09 1.77 -9.58
CA ILE A 79 -4.95 1.85 -8.68
C ILE A 79 -3.76 2.43 -9.43
N ASP A 80 -3.12 3.44 -8.84
CA ASP A 80 -1.87 4.01 -9.33
C ASP A 80 -0.80 3.94 -8.23
N TYR A 81 0.43 3.59 -8.63
CA TYR A 81 1.53 3.38 -7.71
C TYR A 81 2.53 4.53 -7.84
N VAL A 82 2.34 5.56 -7.02
CA VAL A 82 3.22 6.73 -6.98
C VAL A 82 4.31 6.57 -5.93
N HIS A 83 5.48 7.14 -6.20
CA HIS A 83 6.58 7.21 -5.24
C HIS A 83 6.73 8.67 -4.79
N GLY A 84 6.75 8.89 -3.48
CA GLY A 84 6.84 10.22 -2.87
C GLY A 84 5.49 10.73 -2.35
N LEU A 85 5.50 11.21 -1.09
CA LEU A 85 4.32 11.74 -0.40
C LEU A 85 3.76 12.99 -1.12
N GLU A 86 4.65 13.82 -1.68
CA GLU A 86 4.28 15.04 -2.39
C GLU A 86 3.39 14.79 -3.63
N VAL A 87 3.57 13.65 -4.29
CA VAL A 87 2.75 13.27 -5.45
C VAL A 87 1.36 12.88 -4.96
N ILE A 88 1.28 12.10 -3.88
CA ILE A 88 0.03 11.71 -3.24
C ILE A 88 -0.77 12.96 -2.82
N ASP A 89 -0.14 13.91 -2.13
CA ASP A 89 -0.80 15.15 -1.71
C ASP A 89 -1.30 15.98 -2.91
N LYS A 90 -0.51 16.08 -3.99
CA LYS A 90 -0.93 16.77 -5.22
C LYS A 90 -2.13 16.09 -5.88
N HIS A 91 -2.14 14.76 -5.96
CA HIS A 91 -3.24 14.01 -6.55
C HIS A 91 -4.53 14.15 -5.73
N ILE A 92 -4.43 14.06 -4.40
CA ILE A 92 -5.57 14.27 -3.49
C ILE A 92 -6.10 15.71 -3.58
N ALA A 93 -5.20 16.70 -3.65
CA ALA A 93 -5.58 18.10 -3.78
C ALA A 93 -6.26 18.39 -5.13
N SER A 94 -5.84 17.71 -6.20
CA SER A 94 -6.38 17.91 -7.55
C SER A 94 -7.68 17.13 -7.79
N THR A 95 -7.84 15.98 -7.13
CA THR A 95 -8.97 15.07 -7.33
C THR A 95 -9.52 14.63 -5.97
N PRO A 96 -10.62 15.25 -5.48
CA PRO A 96 -11.18 14.96 -4.16
C PRO A 96 -11.68 13.51 -3.99
N ASP A 97 -11.89 12.79 -5.10
CA ASP A 97 -12.29 11.39 -5.18
C ASP A 97 -11.10 10.39 -5.16
N THR A 98 -9.97 10.81 -4.59
CA THR A 98 -8.74 10.00 -4.49
C THR A 98 -8.43 9.62 -3.06
N VAL A 99 -8.05 8.35 -2.86
CA VAL A 99 -7.54 7.83 -1.58
C VAL A 99 -6.05 7.54 -1.76
N GLY A 100 -5.20 8.24 -1.00
CA GLY A 100 -3.79 7.92 -0.88
C GLY A 100 -3.58 6.90 0.22
N LEU A 101 -2.86 5.81 -0.08
CA LEU A 101 -2.47 4.79 0.90
C LEU A 101 -0.95 4.76 0.99
N ILE A 102 -0.43 4.94 2.20
CA ILE A 102 0.98 5.06 2.49
C ILE A 102 1.34 3.93 3.44
N LEU A 103 2.24 3.07 2.96
CA LEU A 103 2.71 1.92 3.70
C LEU A 103 3.94 2.29 4.55
N PRO A 104 4.15 1.65 5.71
CA PRO A 104 5.36 1.83 6.50
C PRO A 104 6.59 1.40 5.69
N ALA A 105 7.69 2.12 5.87
CA ALA A 105 8.96 1.78 5.24
C ALA A 105 9.39 0.38 5.68
N MET A 106 9.36 -0.58 4.76
CA MET A 106 9.74 -1.96 5.09
C MET A 106 11.26 -2.10 5.16
N PRO A 107 11.82 -2.58 6.27
CA PRO A 107 13.23 -2.95 6.32
C PRO A 107 13.48 -4.12 5.36
N LYS A 108 14.63 -4.10 4.67
CA LYS A 108 15.01 -5.14 3.67
C LYS A 108 14.94 -6.57 4.22
N ASP A 109 15.09 -6.76 5.53
CA ASP A 109 15.02 -8.06 6.20
C ASP A 109 13.61 -8.69 6.14
N ASP A 110 12.57 -7.86 6.18
CA ASP A 110 11.17 -8.31 6.13
C ASP A 110 10.73 -8.72 4.72
N LEU A 111 11.42 -8.21 3.70
CA LEU A 111 11.25 -8.63 2.31
C LEU A 111 11.57 -10.13 2.14
N PHE A 112 12.68 -10.57 2.71
CA PHE A 112 13.11 -11.97 2.60
C PHE A 112 12.16 -12.91 3.35
N LYS A 113 11.67 -12.49 4.53
CA LYS A 113 10.68 -13.27 5.31
C LYS A 113 9.37 -13.45 4.54
N THR A 114 8.94 -12.43 3.81
CA THR A 114 7.72 -12.47 2.99
C THR A 114 7.83 -13.46 1.83
N VAL A 115 8.99 -13.52 1.15
CA VAL A 115 9.21 -14.52 0.10
C VAL A 115 9.22 -15.93 0.67
N VAL A 116 9.78 -16.11 1.86
CA VAL A 116 9.88 -17.42 2.52
C VAL A 116 8.52 -17.92 3.03
N LEU A 117 7.65 -17.02 3.53
CA LEU A 117 6.35 -17.37 4.10
C LEU A 117 5.19 -17.33 3.09
N ASP A 118 5.16 -16.35 2.20
CA ASP A 118 4.05 -16.07 1.28
C ASP A 118 4.34 -16.57 -0.15
N GLY A 119 5.59 -16.94 -0.46
CA GLY A 119 6.00 -17.51 -1.74
C GLY A 119 5.99 -16.54 -2.93
N VAL A 120 5.46 -15.32 -2.76
CA VAL A 120 5.42 -14.28 -3.79
C VAL A 120 5.95 -12.96 -3.26
N LEU A 121 6.79 -12.31 -4.07
CA LEU A 121 7.18 -10.92 -3.83
C LEU A 121 5.95 -10.03 -4.08
N PRO A 122 5.62 -9.09 -3.18
CA PRO A 122 4.52 -8.17 -3.42
C PRO A 122 4.84 -7.35 -4.69
N ARG A 123 3.88 -7.33 -5.63
CA ARG A 123 4.11 -6.76 -6.97
C ARG A 123 4.46 -5.28 -6.83
N LYS A 124 5.68 -4.92 -7.28
CA LYS A 124 6.19 -3.55 -7.36
C LYS A 124 6.33 -2.80 -6.02
N THR A 125 6.63 -3.51 -4.93
CA THR A 125 6.89 -2.87 -3.62
C THR A 125 8.33 -2.41 -3.43
N PHE A 126 9.23 -2.74 -4.37
CA PHE A 126 10.64 -2.38 -4.32
C PHE A 126 11.11 -1.75 -5.63
N SER A 127 11.54 -0.49 -5.55
CA SER A 127 12.53 0.05 -6.49
C SER A 127 13.91 -0.17 -5.86
N MET A 128 14.66 -1.13 -6.36
CA MET A 128 16.07 -1.26 -6.02
C MET A 128 16.83 -0.30 -6.94
N GLY A 129 17.36 0.79 -6.36
CA GLY A 129 18.09 1.86 -7.07
C GLY A 129 17.36 3.21 -7.04
N GLU A 130 18.13 4.30 -6.86
CA GLU A 130 17.65 5.66 -7.04
C GLU A 130 17.09 5.83 -8.47
N ALA A 131 16.02 6.62 -8.63
CA ALA A 131 15.33 6.76 -9.91
C ALA A 131 16.26 7.28 -11.05
N ASP A 132 17.38 7.91 -10.69
CA ASP A 132 18.37 8.42 -11.63
C ASP A 132 19.33 7.34 -12.15
N GLU A 133 19.63 6.29 -11.36
CA GLU A 133 20.54 5.21 -11.74
C GLU A 133 19.89 4.18 -12.68
N LYS A 134 18.56 4.17 -12.80
CA LYS A 134 17.82 3.25 -13.68
C LYS A 134 17.94 3.57 -15.18
N ARG A 135 18.58 4.67 -15.58
CA ARG A 135 18.64 5.10 -16.99
C ARG A 135 19.74 4.42 -17.82
N PHE A 136 20.63 3.63 -17.19
CA PHE A 136 21.80 3.06 -17.86
C PHE A 136 21.96 1.57 -17.54
N TYR A 137 21.02 0.73 -17.97
CA TYR A 137 21.23 -0.72 -18.03
C TYR A 137 21.46 -1.14 -19.48
N PHE A 138 22.72 -1.33 -19.86
CA PHE A 138 23.11 -1.91 -21.14
C PHE A 138 23.58 -3.34 -20.88
N GLU A 139 22.69 -4.32 -21.09
CA GLU A 139 23.08 -5.72 -21.09
C GLU A 139 23.34 -6.15 -22.55
N ALA A 140 24.61 -6.22 -22.95
CA ALA A 140 24.98 -6.76 -24.25
C ALA A 140 25.49 -8.20 -24.08
N LYS A 141 24.74 -9.18 -24.62
CA LYS A 141 25.19 -10.56 -24.70
C LYS A 141 26.14 -10.70 -25.90
N ASN A 142 27.40 -11.05 -25.63
CA ASN A 142 28.40 -11.28 -26.67
C ASN A 142 28.01 -12.54 -27.48
N ILE A 143 27.64 -12.36 -28.76
CA ILE A 143 27.37 -13.47 -29.67
C ILE A 143 28.72 -13.93 -30.22
N ARG A 144 29.21 -15.07 -29.75
CA ARG A 144 30.38 -15.73 -30.35
C ARG A 144 29.92 -16.48 -31.60
N ALA A 145 30.58 -16.19 -32.73
CA ALA A 145 30.45 -16.94 -33.98
C ALA A 145 31.13 -18.30 -33.89
#